data_AF-A0A960HM07-F1
#
_entry.id   AF-A0A960HM07-F1
#
_cell.length_a   1.000
_cell.length_b   1.000
_cell.length_c   1.000
_cell.angle_alpha   90.00
_cell.angle_beta   90.00
_cell.angle_gamma   90.00
#
_symmetry.space_group_name_H-M   'P 1'
#
loop_
_entity.id
_entity.type
_entity.pdbx_description
1 polymer ?
#
loop_
_entity_poly.entity_id
_entity_poly.type
_entity_poly.pdbx_seq_one_letter_code
_entity_poly.pdbx_strand_id
1 'polypeptide(L)'
;GRIVDVSVTVADRYGDRWSANRTLGRGEPDYAFDGFTYGWIGGQKVPCIGPETQVAHHLGYEIEDVDTFDMKLLRDRFDVALPESLR
;
A
#
# COMPACT_ATOMS: atom_id res chain seq x y z
N GLY A 1 -21.78 11.73 -5.77
CA GLY A 1 -20.66 12.53 -5.23
C GLY A 1 -19.39 11.72 -5.32
N ARG A 2 -18.21 12.29 -5.01
CA ARG A 2 -16.97 11.53 -4.83
C ARG A 2 -16.75 11.30 -3.34
N ILE A 3 -16.29 10.12 -2.97
CA ILE A 3 -15.87 9.77 -1.60
C ILE A 3 -14.35 9.82 -1.58
N VAL A 4 -13.79 10.37 -0.50
CA VAL A 4 -12.35 10.45 -0.28
C VAL A 4 -12.06 9.85 1.08
N ASP A 5 -11.19 8.85 1.11
CA ASP A 5 -10.61 8.33 2.35
C ASP A 5 -9.23 8.95 2.59
N VAL A 6 -8.90 9.20 3.86
CA VAL A 6 -7.65 9.87 4.25
C VAL A 6 -6.99 9.08 5.38
N SER A 7 -5.87 8.42 5.06
CA SER A 7 -5.04 7.73 6.04
C SER A 7 -3.89 8.63 6.50
N VAL A 8 -3.87 8.97 7.79
CA VAL A 8 -2.81 9.81 8.39
C VAL A 8 -1.70 8.91 8.95
N THR A 9 -0.45 9.21 8.57
CA THR A 9 0.74 8.48 9.03
C THR A 9 1.75 9.44 9.66
N VAL A 10 2.55 8.91 10.58
CA VAL A 10 3.65 9.64 11.23
C VAL A 10 4.96 8.98 10.79
N ALA A 11 5.85 9.79 10.25
CA ALA A 11 7.17 9.36 9.83
C ALA A 11 8.20 9.55 10.95
N ASP A 12 9.15 8.62 11.04
CA ASP A 12 10.37 8.85 11.82
C ASP A 12 11.42 9.65 11.02
N ARG A 13 12.64 9.76 11.57
CA ARG A 13 13.74 10.49 10.91
C ARG A 13 14.33 9.78 9.69
N TYR A 14 14.05 8.49 9.50
CA TYR A 14 14.54 7.67 8.40
C TYR A 14 13.53 7.58 7.26
N GLY A 15 12.26 7.93 7.52
CA GLY A 15 11.19 7.98 6.53
C GLY A 15 10.21 6.81 6.64
N ASP A 16 10.46 5.88 7.57
CA ASP A 16 9.52 4.81 7.91
C ASP A 16 8.27 5.42 8.56
N ARG A 17 7.10 4.88 8.23
CA ARG A 17 5.82 5.45 8.67
C ARG A 17 4.93 4.43 9.34
N TRP A 18 4.27 4.90 10.39
CA TRP A 18 3.22 4.19 11.11
C TRP A 18 1.92 4.97 10.99
N SER A 19 0.81 4.26 10.92
CA SER A 19 -0.53 4.82 11.04
C SER A 19 -0.62 5.63 12.34
N ALA A 20 -1.28 6.78 12.30
CA ALA A 20 -1.30 7.73 13.43
C ALA A 20 -1.93 7.15 14.72
N ASN A 21 -2.66 6.04 14.62
CA ASN A 21 -3.21 5.29 15.75
C ASN A 21 -2.21 4.29 16.37
N ARG A 22 -1.01 4.12 15.81
CA ARG A 22 0.06 3.27 16.34
C ARG A 22 1.12 4.10 17.07
N THR A 23 1.83 3.45 18.00
CA THR A 23 3.02 4.05 18.65
C THR A 23 4.20 4.05 17.68
N LEU A 24 4.79 5.21 17.43
CA LEU A 24 5.96 5.39 16.57
C LEU A 24 7.13 4.50 17.03
N GLY A 25 7.77 3.80 16.09
CA GLY A 25 8.92 2.93 16.36
C GLY A 25 8.61 1.64 17.10
N ARG A 26 7.32 1.30 17.30
CA ARG A 26 6.91 0.04 17.93
C ARG A 26 6.44 -0.98 16.89
N GLY A 27 7.26 -2.01 16.69
CA GLY A 27 7.06 -3.04 15.68
C GLY A 27 7.37 -2.55 14.27
N GLU A 28 7.13 -3.40 13.27
CA GLU A 28 7.37 -3.04 11.86
C GLU A 28 6.51 -1.83 11.42
N PRO A 29 7.05 -0.96 10.56
CA PRO A 29 6.30 0.15 9.97
C PRO A 29 5.15 -0.36 9.08
N ASP A 30 4.07 0.42 8.99
CA ASP A 30 3.01 0.15 8.00
C ASP A 30 3.49 0.50 6.58
N TYR A 31 4.40 1.48 6.49
CA TYR A 31 5.04 1.90 5.25
C TYR A 31 6.54 2.05 5.49
N ALA A 32 7.33 1.09 5.02
CA ALA A 32 8.78 1.23 5.02
C ALA A 32 9.21 2.43 4.15
N PHE A 33 10.36 3.04 4.46
CA PHE A 33 10.85 4.23 3.76
C PHE A 33 11.02 4.02 2.25
N ASP A 34 11.34 2.79 1.83
CA ASP A 34 11.51 2.36 0.44
C ASP A 34 10.21 1.82 -0.19
N GLY A 35 9.12 1.75 0.57
CA GLY A 35 7.79 1.36 0.11
C GLY A 35 7.04 2.45 -0.68
N PHE A 36 7.70 3.54 -1.06
CA PHE A 36 7.11 4.64 -1.83
C PHE A 36 7.76 4.75 -3.21
N THR A 37 6.93 5.03 -4.22
CA THR A 37 7.36 5.17 -5.62
C THR A 37 6.52 6.24 -6.34
N TYR A 38 6.58 6.25 -7.67
CA TYR A 38 5.78 7.13 -8.51
C TYR A 38 5.07 6.37 -9.62
N GLY A 39 3.85 6.79 -9.91
CA GLY A 39 3.05 6.35 -11.05
C GLY A 39 2.60 7.51 -11.92
N TRP A 40 1.73 7.24 -12.89
CA TRP A 40 1.16 8.23 -13.79
C TRP A 40 -0.36 8.09 -13.86
N ILE A 41 -1.08 9.20 -13.69
CA ILE A 41 -2.54 9.28 -13.88
C ILE A 41 -2.80 10.41 -14.87
N GLY A 42 -3.42 10.10 -16.01
CA GLY A 42 -3.75 11.11 -17.03
C GLY A 42 -2.55 11.91 -17.55
N GLY A 43 -1.36 11.30 -17.61
CA GLY A 43 -0.12 11.98 -18.02
C GLY A 43 0.55 12.83 -16.93
N GLN A 44 0.01 12.86 -15.71
CA GLN A 44 0.63 13.50 -14.56
C GLN A 44 1.34 12.48 -13.67
N LYS A 45 2.60 12.74 -13.33
CA LYS A 45 3.37 11.93 -12.36
C LYS A 45 2.83 12.16 -10.96
N VAL A 46 2.52 11.10 -10.22
CA VAL A 46 1.98 11.16 -8.86
C VAL A 46 2.79 10.26 -7.91
N PRO A 47 3.05 10.70 -6.67
CA PRO A 47 3.61 9.82 -5.65
C PRO A 47 2.58 8.75 -5.24
N CYS A 48 3.03 7.53 -5.01
CA CYS A 48 2.17 6.42 -4.59
C CYS A 48 2.95 5.41 -3.73
N ILE A 49 2.24 4.50 -3.08
CA ILE A 49 2.84 3.34 -2.42
C ILE A 49 3.30 2.30 -3.44
N GLY A 50 4.30 1.50 -3.07
CA GLY A 50 4.86 0.42 -3.88
C GLY A 50 3.94 -0.80 -3.98
N PRO A 51 4.22 -1.71 -4.93
CA PRO A 51 3.42 -2.93 -5.14
C PRO A 51 3.37 -3.82 -3.89
N GLU A 52 4.50 -4.02 -3.20
CA GLU A 52 4.59 -4.83 -2.00
C GLU A 52 3.73 -4.24 -0.87
N THR A 53 3.72 -2.92 -0.75
CA THR A 53 2.88 -2.20 0.21
C THR A 53 1.39 -2.32 -0.13
N GLN A 54 1.01 -2.24 -1.41
CA GLN A 54 -0.37 -2.52 -1.84
C GLN A 54 -0.83 -3.91 -1.40
N VAL A 55 -0.01 -4.95 -1.60
CA VAL A 55 -0.32 -6.32 -1.16
C VAL A 55 -0.48 -6.39 0.35
N ALA A 56 0.43 -5.76 1.11
CA ALA A 56 0.37 -5.74 2.57
C ALA A 56 -0.92 -5.09 3.10
N HIS A 57 -1.44 -4.07 2.41
CA HIS A 57 -2.69 -3.41 2.79
C HIS A 57 -3.94 -4.28 2.62
N HIS A 58 -3.89 -5.31 1.77
CA HIS A 58 -4.97 -6.28 1.60
C HIS A 58 -4.94 -7.40 2.66
N LEU A 59 -3.94 -7.41 3.54
CA LEU A 59 -3.84 -8.36 4.64
C LEU A 59 -4.50 -7.79 5.89
N GLY A 60 -5.73 -8.24 6.19
CA GLY A 60 -6.40 -7.92 7.45
C GLY A 60 -7.86 -7.51 7.34
N TYR A 61 -8.44 -7.50 6.14
CA TYR A 61 -9.88 -7.32 5.92
C TYR A 61 -10.46 -8.44 5.03
N GLU A 62 -11.78 -8.49 4.93
CA GLU A 62 -12.48 -9.45 4.08
C GLU A 62 -12.22 -9.16 2.61
N ILE A 63 -11.58 -10.11 1.92
CA ILE A 63 -11.18 -9.95 0.53
C ILE A 63 -12.41 -10.06 -0.37
N GLU A 64 -12.60 -9.06 -1.21
CA GLU A 64 -13.64 -9.01 -2.24
C GLU A 64 -13.09 -9.47 -3.61
N ASP A 65 -14.00 -9.74 -4.56
CA ASP A 65 -13.61 -10.17 -5.91
C ASP A 65 -12.74 -9.13 -6.64
N VAL A 66 -12.97 -7.84 -6.36
CA VAL A 66 -12.20 -6.73 -6.93
C VAL A 66 -10.76 -6.71 -6.43
N ASP A 67 -10.54 -7.06 -5.16
CA ASP A 67 -9.20 -7.12 -4.57
C ASP A 67 -8.36 -8.18 -5.27
N THR A 68 -8.92 -9.38 -5.49
CA THR A 68 -8.22 -10.47 -6.19
C THR A 68 -7.89 -10.09 -7.63
N PHE A 69 -8.81 -9.39 -8.32
CA PHE A 69 -8.59 -8.89 -9.67
C PHE A 69 -7.44 -7.86 -9.71
N ASP A 70 -7.44 -6.89 -8.80
CA ASP A 70 -6.41 -5.86 -8.72
C ASP A 70 -5.05 -6.44 -8.35
N MET A 71 -5.00 -7.40 -7.40
CA MET A 71 -3.76 -8.09 -7.03
C MET A 71 -3.17 -8.88 -8.19
N LYS A 72 -4.01 -9.53 -9.00
CA LYS A 72 -3.56 -10.19 -10.23
C LYS A 72 -2.90 -9.19 -11.20
N LEU A 73 -3.54 -8.04 -11.46
CA LEU A 73 -2.98 -7.01 -12.34
C LEU A 73 -1.65 -6.47 -11.80
N LEU A 74 -1.57 -6.27 -10.48
CA LEU A 74 -0.38 -5.79 -9.80
C LEU A 74 0.79 -6.78 -9.96
N ARG A 75 0.55 -8.08 -9.69
CA ARG A 75 1.53 -9.15 -9.92
C ARG A 75 1.96 -9.21 -11.37
N ASP A 76 1.02 -9.27 -12.30
CA ASP A 76 1.34 -9.44 -13.72
C ASP A 76 2.17 -8.24 -14.25
N ARG A 77 2.04 -7.06 -13.65
CA ARG A 77 2.79 -5.84 -14.03
C ARG A 77 4.15 -5.69 -13.34
N PHE A 78 4.27 -6.06 -12.07
CA PHE A 78 5.43 -5.75 -11.22
C PHE A 78 6.17 -6.98 -10.70
N ASP A 79 5.67 -8.18 -10.99
CA ASP A 79 6.21 -9.46 -10.50
C ASP A 79 6.24 -9.56 -8.96
N VAL A 80 5.26 -8.95 -8.29
CA VAL A 80 5.14 -8.98 -6.83
C VAL A 80 4.54 -10.30 -6.34
N ALA A 81 5.10 -10.85 -5.26
CA ALA A 81 4.60 -12.08 -4.66
C ALA A 81 3.22 -11.87 -4.00
N LEU A 82 2.27 -12.74 -4.33
CA LEU A 82 0.94 -12.75 -3.72
C LEU A 82 0.79 -13.91 -2.71
N PRO A 83 0.32 -13.62 -1.48
CA PRO A 83 -0.19 -14.60 -0.53
C PRO A 83 -1.32 -15.45 -1.14
N GLU A 84 -1.50 -16.69 -0.68
CA GLU A 84 -2.52 -17.60 -1.22
C GLU A 84 -3.94 -17.04 -1.13
N SER A 85 -4.25 -16.27 -0.09
CA SER A 85 -5.55 -15.61 0.07
C SER A 85 -5.85 -14.55 -0.99
N LEU A 86 -4.84 -14.06 -1.71
CA LEU A 86 -4.94 -12.99 -2.71
C LEU A 86 -4.64 -13.49 -4.13
N ARG A 87 -4.62 -14.81 -4.37
CA ARG A 87 -4.40 -15.43 -5.69
C ARG A 87 -5.70 -15.76 -6.38
#